data_AF-A0A0D7X8K4-F1
#
_entry.id   AF-A0A0D7X8K4-F1
#
_cell.length_a   1.000
_cell.length_b   1.000
_cell.length_c   1.000
_cell.angle_alpha   90.00
_cell.angle_beta   90.00
_cell.angle_gamma   90.00
#
_symmetry.space_group_name_H-M   'P 1'
#
loop_
_entity.id
_entity.type
_entity.pdbx_description
1 polymer ?
#
loop_
_entity_poly.entity_id
_entity_poly.type
_entity_poly.pdbx_seq_one_letter_code
_entity_poly.pdbx_strand_id
1 'polypeptide(L)'
;MRLRFILIIMLLLTNSIFLFGCTKTSQEKAIDKSDETRNTQLEYIRQVHVRQNSYFIFNSHDDSPQKIKISFPYRVEGLNIKKASLLLNNEVVLDNVKITLINEKELTVNINFLPEFNAIEALLEDGKIVRLNPGQYYFEKFKEEDLNDFEKQILEVKNFHLKFKNGHLLADIILPQDNNSKIEYLLPSRIRKYASDLKFSHHKTNDNSVQYTLEANISHDILLENNVDSITFDIGIIQNYKNNRWFLIKGKVPVAASDFK
;
A
#
# COMPACT_ATOMS: atom_id res chain seq x y z
N MET A 1 -54.42 -46.22 52.39
CA MET A 1 -54.12 -46.05 50.93
C MET A 1 -53.90 -44.60 50.51
N ARG A 2 -54.62 -43.60 51.08
CA ARG A 2 -54.50 -42.18 50.66
C ARG A 2 -53.14 -41.52 50.95
N LEU A 3 -52.45 -41.89 52.03
CA LEU A 3 -51.18 -41.25 52.42
C LEU A 3 -49.98 -41.61 51.50
N ARG A 4 -49.97 -42.84 50.96
CA ARG A 4 -48.90 -43.30 50.05
C ARG A 4 -49.01 -42.68 48.65
N PHE A 5 -50.23 -42.34 48.23
CA PHE A 5 -50.47 -41.67 46.95
C PHE A 5 -50.03 -40.20 46.96
N ILE A 6 -50.24 -39.50 48.09
CA ILE A 6 -49.82 -38.11 48.27
C ILE A 6 -48.28 -37.99 48.25
N LEU A 7 -47.58 -38.94 48.86
CA LEU A 7 -46.11 -38.99 48.87
C LEU A 7 -45.51 -39.20 47.46
N ILE A 8 -46.14 -40.03 46.61
CA ILE A 8 -45.68 -40.26 45.24
C ILE A 8 -45.89 -39.02 44.35
N ILE A 9 -47.03 -38.31 44.53
CA ILE A 9 -47.31 -37.08 43.78
C ILE A 9 -46.34 -35.95 44.20
N MET A 10 -46.03 -35.80 45.49
CA MET A 10 -45.03 -34.81 45.93
C MET A 10 -43.62 -35.14 45.43
N LEU A 11 -43.24 -36.42 45.32
CA LEU A 11 -41.92 -36.83 44.81
C LEU A 11 -41.75 -36.56 43.30
N LEU A 12 -42.85 -36.63 42.54
CA LEU A 12 -42.89 -36.29 41.11
C LEU A 12 -42.88 -34.77 40.88
N LEU A 13 -43.49 -33.98 41.77
CA LEU A 13 -43.48 -32.52 41.71
C LEU A 13 -42.12 -31.91 42.10
N THR A 14 -41.36 -32.54 43.01
CA THR A 14 -40.02 -32.05 43.37
C THR A 14 -38.94 -32.42 42.34
N ASN A 15 -39.12 -33.50 41.57
CA ASN A 15 -38.23 -33.84 40.45
C ASN A 15 -38.50 -33.02 39.17
N SER A 16 -39.71 -32.47 38.99
CA SER A 16 -40.04 -31.63 37.83
C SER A 16 -39.58 -30.18 37.98
N ILE A 17 -39.29 -29.71 39.20
CA ILE A 17 -38.72 -28.38 39.44
C ILE A 17 -37.18 -28.38 39.26
N PHE A 18 -36.51 -29.53 39.35
CA PHE A 18 -35.06 -29.65 39.15
C PHE A 18 -34.61 -29.82 37.69
N LEU A 19 -35.53 -29.99 36.73
CA LEU A 19 -35.23 -30.01 35.29
C LEU A 19 -35.53 -28.68 34.57
N PHE A 20 -36.00 -27.65 35.30
CA PHE A 20 -36.19 -26.28 34.79
C PHE A 20 -35.27 -25.26 35.45
N GLY A 21 -34.14 -25.72 36.01
CA GLY A 21 -33.16 -24.90 36.72
C GLY A 21 -31.83 -24.77 35.99
N CYS A 22 -31.82 -24.24 34.76
CA CYS A 22 -30.77 -23.39 34.18
C CYS A 22 -30.96 -23.19 32.66
N THR A 23 -32.10 -22.62 32.26
CA THR A 23 -32.12 -21.76 31.08
C THR A 23 -32.37 -20.34 31.57
N LYS A 24 -31.36 -19.78 32.25
CA LYS A 24 -31.09 -18.38 32.00
C LYS A 24 -30.64 -18.33 30.54
N THR A 25 -31.60 -18.14 29.64
CA THR A 25 -31.36 -17.36 28.44
C THR A 25 -30.89 -16.01 28.97
N SER A 26 -29.60 -15.91 29.29
CA SER A 26 -28.91 -14.67 29.00
C SER A 26 -29.13 -14.53 27.49
N GLN A 27 -30.06 -13.67 27.11
CA GLN A 27 -29.77 -12.76 26.02
C GLN A 27 -28.60 -11.86 26.48
N GLU A 28 -27.46 -12.46 26.84
CA GLU A 28 -26.23 -11.96 26.28
C GLU A 28 -26.49 -12.09 24.79
N LYS A 29 -26.92 -10.97 24.19
CA LYS A 29 -26.57 -10.72 22.81
C LYS A 29 -25.17 -11.26 22.69
N ALA A 30 -24.99 -12.34 21.93
CA ALA A 30 -23.70 -12.63 21.38
C ALA A 30 -23.36 -11.36 20.61
N ILE A 31 -22.73 -10.40 21.29
CA ILE A 31 -21.90 -9.41 20.64
C ILE A 31 -20.87 -10.33 20.04
N ASP A 32 -21.09 -10.60 18.76
CA ASP A 32 -20.34 -11.56 18.00
C ASP A 32 -18.87 -11.17 18.23
N LYS A 33 -18.02 -12.09 18.72
CA LYS A 33 -16.63 -11.73 19.06
C LYS A 33 -15.92 -11.07 17.87
N SER A 34 -16.40 -11.35 16.66
CA SER A 34 -16.08 -10.66 15.41
C SER A 34 -16.36 -9.15 15.46
N ASP A 35 -17.52 -8.71 15.94
CA ASP A 35 -17.93 -7.32 16.08
C ASP A 35 -17.12 -6.57 17.15
N GLU A 36 -16.80 -7.21 18.28
CA GLU A 36 -15.93 -6.62 19.30
C GLU A 36 -14.50 -6.41 18.77
N THR A 37 -13.97 -7.43 18.08
CA THR A 37 -12.65 -7.36 17.43
C THR A 37 -12.62 -6.27 16.36
N ARG A 38 -13.67 -6.17 15.54
CA ARG A 38 -13.81 -5.16 14.48
C ARG A 38 -13.94 -3.75 15.06
N ASN A 39 -14.74 -3.55 16.10
CA ASN A 39 -14.85 -2.25 16.76
C ASN A 39 -13.49 -1.84 17.37
N THR A 40 -12.75 -2.78 17.94
CA THR A 40 -11.38 -2.53 18.44
C THR A 40 -10.44 -2.13 17.32
N GLN A 41 -10.51 -2.77 16.14
CA GLN A 41 -9.74 -2.39 14.95
C GLN A 41 -10.09 -0.97 14.48
N LEU A 42 -11.38 -0.62 14.43
CA LEU A 42 -11.83 0.72 14.03
C LEU A 42 -11.37 1.81 14.99
N GLU A 43 -11.43 1.56 16.30
CA GLU A 43 -10.90 2.47 17.31
C GLU A 43 -9.39 2.65 17.17
N TYR A 44 -8.65 1.55 16.92
CA TYR A 44 -7.22 1.64 16.66
C TYR A 44 -6.93 2.51 15.43
N ILE A 45 -7.63 2.28 14.30
CA ILE A 45 -7.47 3.06 13.06
C ILE A 45 -7.66 4.57 13.33
N ARG A 46 -8.65 4.95 14.15
CA ARG A 46 -8.93 6.35 14.48
C ARG A 46 -7.82 7.03 15.28
N GLN A 47 -7.05 6.27 16.04
CA GLN A 47 -6.00 6.79 16.93
C GLN A 47 -4.62 6.85 16.26
N VAL A 48 -4.39 6.05 15.21
CA VAL A 48 -3.09 6.00 14.53
C VAL A 48 -2.84 7.29 13.75
N HIS A 49 -1.75 7.96 14.11
CA HIS A 49 -1.22 9.10 13.36
C HIS A 49 -0.17 8.61 12.38
N VAL A 50 -0.41 8.77 11.08
CA VAL A 50 0.51 8.35 10.03
C VAL A 50 1.28 9.55 9.51
N ARG A 51 2.60 9.51 9.64
CA ARG A 51 3.54 10.55 9.19
C ARG A 51 4.47 9.97 8.12
N GLN A 52 3.88 9.57 6.98
CA GLN A 52 4.58 8.92 5.89
C GLN A 52 4.24 9.59 4.56
N ASN A 53 5.24 9.76 3.69
CA ASN A 53 5.02 10.23 2.32
C ASN A 53 5.43 9.18 1.29
N SER A 54 4.64 9.05 0.23
CA SER A 54 4.96 8.18 -0.90
C SER A 54 5.02 8.98 -2.20
N TYR A 55 6.10 8.86 -2.96
CA TYR A 55 6.35 9.60 -4.19
C TYR A 55 6.47 8.65 -5.38
N PHE A 56 5.42 8.58 -6.21
CA PHE A 56 5.32 7.62 -7.30
C PHE A 56 5.49 8.29 -8.67
N ILE A 57 6.20 7.59 -9.56
CA ILE A 57 6.19 7.92 -10.98
C ILE A 57 4.96 7.26 -11.58
N PHE A 58 3.95 8.05 -11.95
CA PHE A 58 2.67 7.55 -12.43
C PHE A 58 2.67 7.53 -13.96
N ASN A 59 2.75 6.34 -14.54
CA ASN A 59 2.65 6.19 -16.00
C ASN A 59 1.17 6.05 -16.37
N SER A 60 0.56 7.11 -16.91
CA SER A 60 -0.82 7.08 -17.40
C SER A 60 -0.82 6.88 -18.92
N HIS A 61 -0.68 5.64 -19.38
CA HIS A 61 -0.90 5.33 -20.78
C HIS A 61 -2.39 5.47 -21.10
N ASP A 62 -2.72 6.24 -22.14
CA ASP A 62 -4.06 6.41 -22.73
C ASP A 62 -5.19 6.75 -21.75
N ASP A 63 -4.90 7.54 -20.71
CA ASP A 63 -5.84 7.87 -19.64
C ASP A 63 -6.49 6.63 -18.97
N SER A 64 -5.85 5.47 -19.09
CA SER A 64 -6.32 4.22 -18.49
C SER A 64 -6.00 4.17 -16.99
N PRO A 65 -6.92 3.67 -16.14
CA PRO A 65 -6.67 3.54 -14.72
C PRO A 65 -5.48 2.63 -14.42
N GLN A 66 -4.56 3.08 -13.56
CA GLN A 66 -3.43 2.28 -13.09
C GLN A 66 -3.75 1.61 -11.76
N LYS A 67 -3.24 0.38 -11.59
CA LYS A 67 -3.28 -0.34 -10.31
C LYS A 67 -2.22 0.23 -9.37
N ILE A 68 -2.66 0.91 -8.31
CA ILE A 68 -1.78 1.43 -7.27
C ILE A 68 -2.00 0.67 -5.97
N LYS A 69 -0.90 0.25 -5.34
CA LYS A 69 -0.90 -0.30 -3.98
C LYS A 69 -0.76 0.82 -2.96
N ILE A 70 -1.73 0.92 -2.07
CA ILE A 70 -1.76 1.84 -0.93
C ILE A 70 -1.48 1.02 0.32
N SER A 71 -0.44 1.40 1.07
CA SER A 71 0.02 0.66 2.24
C SER A 71 -0.40 1.40 3.51
N PHE A 72 -0.66 0.63 4.57
CA PHE A 72 -1.08 1.15 5.87
C PHE A 72 -0.19 0.58 6.97
N PRO A 73 0.04 1.31 8.08
CA PRO A 73 0.72 0.74 9.23
C PRO A 73 -0.15 -0.25 10.01
N TYR A 74 -1.46 -0.24 9.77
CA TYR A 74 -2.48 -1.03 10.45
C TYR A 74 -3.21 -1.98 9.50
N ARG A 75 -3.95 -2.94 10.06
CA ARG A 75 -4.72 -3.91 9.29
C ARG A 75 -5.95 -3.25 8.65
N VAL A 76 -6.16 -3.48 7.36
CA VAL A 76 -7.32 -3.06 6.56
C VAL A 76 -8.15 -4.24 6.03
N GLU A 77 -7.57 -5.44 6.05
CA GLU A 77 -8.32 -6.68 5.81
C GLU A 77 -9.42 -6.85 6.87
N GLY A 78 -10.57 -7.38 6.44
CA GLY A 78 -11.74 -7.60 7.30
C GLY A 78 -12.63 -6.37 7.53
N LEU A 79 -12.27 -5.20 6.98
CA LEU A 79 -13.12 -4.00 7.06
C LEU A 79 -14.39 -4.09 6.19
N ASN A 80 -14.48 -5.06 5.26
CA ASN A 80 -15.61 -5.24 4.34
C ASN A 80 -15.97 -3.92 3.63
N ILE A 81 -14.97 -3.33 2.96
CA ILE A 81 -15.12 -2.05 2.25
C ILE A 81 -15.98 -2.27 0.99
N LYS A 82 -17.12 -1.59 0.94
CA LYS A 82 -18.04 -1.61 -0.20
C LYS A 82 -17.62 -0.61 -1.28
N LYS A 83 -17.23 0.61 -0.87
CA LYS A 83 -16.77 1.69 -1.75
C LYS A 83 -15.70 2.52 -1.05
N ALA A 84 -14.86 3.18 -1.84
CA ALA A 84 -13.87 4.11 -1.32
C ALA A 84 -13.80 5.37 -2.19
N SER A 85 -13.48 6.49 -1.56
CA SER A 85 -13.18 7.76 -2.21
C SER A 85 -11.83 8.25 -1.68
N LEU A 86 -11.03 8.88 -2.54
CA LEU A 86 -9.75 9.49 -2.16
C LEU A 86 -9.98 10.95 -1.84
N LEU A 87 -9.35 11.40 -0.77
CA LEU A 87 -9.47 12.76 -0.27
C LEU A 87 -8.11 13.43 -0.20
N LEU A 88 -8.11 14.74 -0.48
CA LEU A 88 -7.02 15.67 -0.20
C LEU A 88 -7.58 16.76 0.69
N ASN A 89 -7.03 16.91 1.90
CA ASN A 89 -7.44 17.97 2.83
C ASN A 89 -8.96 17.99 3.12
N ASN A 90 -9.56 16.80 3.23
CA ASN A 90 -11.00 16.56 3.42
C ASN A 90 -11.91 16.82 2.22
N GLU A 91 -11.34 17.16 1.05
CA GLU A 91 -12.10 17.28 -0.19
C GLU A 91 -11.94 16.00 -1.01
N VAL A 92 -13.05 15.51 -1.58
CA VAL A 92 -13.03 14.32 -2.45
C VAL A 92 -12.36 14.70 -3.78
N VAL A 93 -11.20 14.09 -4.05
CA VAL A 93 -10.46 14.28 -5.29
C VAL A 93 -10.67 13.15 -6.29
N LEU A 94 -11.12 11.98 -5.81
CA LEU A 94 -11.55 10.88 -6.67
C LEU A 94 -12.63 10.07 -5.96
N ASP A 95 -13.82 9.97 -6.57
CA ASP A 95 -14.95 9.25 -5.99
C ASP A 95 -15.13 7.85 -6.60
N ASN A 96 -15.78 6.94 -5.87
CA ASN A 96 -16.10 5.56 -6.27
C ASN A 96 -14.89 4.78 -6.83
N VAL A 97 -13.76 4.82 -6.14
CA VAL A 97 -12.54 4.10 -6.52
C VAL A 97 -12.77 2.59 -6.51
N LYS A 98 -12.37 1.93 -7.61
CA LYS A 98 -12.44 0.48 -7.73
C LYS A 98 -11.31 -0.17 -6.94
N ILE A 99 -11.66 -0.84 -5.85
CA ILE A 99 -10.75 -1.69 -5.06
C ILE A 99 -10.66 -3.05 -5.76
N THR A 100 -9.44 -3.49 -6.08
CA THR A 100 -9.19 -4.76 -6.77
C THR A 100 -8.64 -5.85 -5.86
N LEU A 101 -7.97 -5.47 -4.77
CA LEU A 101 -7.40 -6.41 -3.81
C LEU A 101 -7.28 -5.74 -2.44
N ILE A 102 -7.58 -6.50 -1.40
CA ILE A 102 -7.34 -6.13 0.00
C ILE A 102 -6.44 -7.21 0.59
N ASN A 103 -5.26 -6.82 1.04
CA ASN A 103 -4.37 -7.64 1.85
C ASN A 103 -4.36 -7.09 3.27
N GLU A 104 -3.68 -7.79 4.18
CA GLU A 104 -3.63 -7.43 5.61
C GLU A 104 -3.45 -5.92 5.83
N LYS A 105 -2.43 -5.30 5.23
CA LYS A 105 -2.08 -3.88 5.41
C LYS A 105 -2.05 -3.09 4.10
N GLU A 106 -2.69 -3.58 3.05
CA GLU A 106 -2.65 -2.95 1.73
C GLU A 106 -4.01 -2.95 1.03
N LEU A 107 -4.29 -1.86 0.32
CA LEU A 107 -5.39 -1.77 -0.64
C LEU A 107 -4.81 -1.56 -2.03
N THR A 108 -5.19 -2.40 -3.00
CA THR A 108 -4.92 -2.13 -4.41
C THR A 108 -6.14 -1.49 -5.04
N VAL A 109 -5.94 -0.32 -5.64
CA VAL A 109 -6.99 0.47 -6.29
C VAL A 109 -6.64 0.76 -7.74
N ASN A 110 -7.68 0.89 -8.57
CA ASN A 110 -7.53 1.43 -9.92
C ASN A 110 -7.82 2.93 -9.88
N ILE A 111 -6.84 3.76 -10.25
CA ILE A 111 -7.01 5.21 -10.28
C ILE A 111 -6.58 5.77 -11.63
N ASN A 112 -7.32 6.76 -12.12
CA ASN A 112 -6.80 7.67 -13.14
C ASN A 112 -5.75 8.60 -12.51
N PHE A 113 -5.02 9.34 -13.33
CA PHE A 113 -4.04 10.29 -12.81
C PHE A 113 -4.70 11.31 -11.87
N LEU A 114 -4.14 11.43 -10.68
CA LEU A 114 -4.47 12.36 -9.63
C LEU A 114 -3.14 12.83 -9.04
N PRO A 115 -2.87 14.14 -8.89
CA PRO A 115 -1.57 14.60 -8.40
C PRO A 115 -1.22 14.11 -6.99
N GLU A 116 -2.19 14.09 -6.09
CA GLU A 116 -1.96 13.70 -4.69
C GLU A 116 -3.26 13.37 -3.93
N PHE A 117 -3.14 12.60 -2.85
CA PHE A 117 -4.19 12.42 -1.84
C PHE A 117 -3.56 12.11 -0.48
N ASN A 118 -4.34 12.26 0.60
CA ASN A 118 -3.87 11.99 1.97
C ASN A 118 -4.86 11.27 2.88
N ALA A 119 -6.03 10.90 2.36
CA ALA A 119 -6.96 10.05 3.08
C ALA A 119 -7.83 9.23 2.12
N ILE A 120 -8.43 8.18 2.67
CA ILE A 120 -9.45 7.39 2.01
C ILE A 120 -10.69 7.38 2.89
N GLU A 121 -11.83 7.75 2.34
CA GLU A 121 -13.12 7.55 2.97
C GLU A 121 -13.71 6.24 2.46
N ALA A 122 -13.87 5.26 3.35
CA ALA A 122 -14.36 3.94 3.04
C ALA A 122 -15.79 3.76 3.57
N LEU A 123 -16.74 3.52 2.66
CA LEU A 123 -18.08 3.05 3.02
C LEU A 123 -18.03 1.53 3.18
N LEU A 124 -18.35 1.05 4.37
CA LEU A 124 -18.39 -0.38 4.68
C LEU A 124 -19.74 -0.99 4.25
N GLU A 125 -19.79 -2.32 4.16
CA GLU A 125 -21.02 -3.05 3.82
C GLU A 125 -22.18 -2.81 4.81
N ASP A 126 -21.87 -2.57 6.08
CA ASP A 126 -22.86 -2.23 7.12
C ASP A 126 -23.32 -0.77 7.10
N GLY A 127 -22.85 0.02 6.13
CA GLY A 127 -23.21 1.43 5.95
C GLY A 127 -22.39 2.41 6.78
N LYS A 128 -21.47 1.94 7.65
CA LYS A 128 -20.56 2.84 8.38
C LYS A 128 -19.55 3.46 7.41
N ILE A 129 -19.16 4.69 7.71
CA ILE A 129 -18.08 5.38 7.03
C ILE A 129 -16.86 5.40 7.94
N VAL A 130 -15.72 5.01 7.39
CA VAL A 130 -14.44 4.97 8.10
C VAL A 130 -13.42 5.75 7.29
N ARG A 131 -12.73 6.67 7.94
CA ARG A 131 -11.59 7.37 7.36
C ARG A 131 -10.31 6.55 7.61
N LEU A 132 -9.62 6.20 6.54
CA LEU A 132 -8.32 5.56 6.56
C LEU A 132 -7.25 6.60 6.21
N ASN A 133 -6.17 6.64 7.00
CA ASN A 133 -5.02 7.51 6.79
C ASN A 133 -3.82 6.67 6.31
N PRO A 134 -3.49 6.67 5.00
CA PRO A 134 -2.30 6.00 4.48
C PRO A 134 -1.03 6.86 4.52
N GLY A 135 -1.11 8.09 5.07
CA GLY A 135 -0.11 9.13 4.82
C GLY A 135 -0.37 9.86 3.51
N GLN A 136 0.61 10.64 3.05
CA GLN A 136 0.49 11.46 1.85
C GLN A 136 1.04 10.73 0.62
N TYR A 137 0.25 10.66 -0.45
CA TYR A 137 0.66 10.09 -1.73
C TYR A 137 0.81 11.21 -2.75
N TYR A 138 1.93 11.22 -3.46
CA TYR A 138 2.22 12.12 -4.57
C TYR A 138 2.46 11.31 -5.84
N PHE A 139 1.88 11.77 -6.95
CA PHE A 139 2.01 11.14 -8.25
C PHE A 139 2.54 12.15 -9.25
N GLU A 140 3.66 11.80 -9.87
CA GLU A 140 4.21 12.57 -10.98
C GLU A 140 3.75 11.95 -12.28
N LYS A 141 3.03 12.75 -13.09
CA LYS A 141 2.58 12.29 -14.40
C LYS A 141 3.81 12.02 -15.26
N PHE A 142 3.93 10.78 -15.70
CA PHE A 142 4.85 10.34 -16.72
C PHE A 142 4.00 9.86 -17.89
N LYS A 143 4.28 10.36 -19.09
CA LYS A 143 3.55 9.98 -20.30
C LYS A 143 4.45 9.12 -21.16
N GLU A 144 3.90 7.99 -21.62
CA GLU A 144 4.62 7.04 -22.46
C GLU A 144 4.84 7.58 -23.89
N GLU A 145 4.10 8.59 -24.34
CA GLU A 145 4.25 9.31 -25.63
C GLU A 145 5.60 10.06 -25.78
N ASP A 146 6.41 10.15 -24.73
CA ASP A 146 7.84 10.50 -24.81
C ASP A 146 8.72 9.33 -25.35
N LEU A 147 8.12 8.16 -25.54
CA LEU A 147 8.71 6.91 -25.96
C LEU A 147 7.88 6.48 -27.18
N ASN A 148 8.46 6.55 -28.39
CA ASN A 148 7.71 6.26 -29.63
C ASN A 148 6.96 4.92 -29.57
N ASP A 149 5.85 4.83 -30.31
CA ASP A 149 4.93 3.69 -30.42
C ASP A 149 5.65 2.32 -30.49
N PHE A 150 5.52 1.47 -29.47
CA PHE A 150 6.00 0.07 -29.54
C PHE A 150 5.12 -0.96 -28.81
N GLU A 151 5.11 -2.17 -29.37
CA GLU A 151 4.60 -3.40 -28.74
C GLU A 151 5.44 -3.77 -27.51
N LYS A 152 4.74 -3.89 -26.38
CA LYS A 152 5.33 -4.05 -25.04
C LYS A 152 5.73 -5.50 -24.80
N GLN A 153 7.03 -5.79 -24.77
CA GLN A 153 7.55 -6.81 -23.85
C GLN A 153 8.15 -6.09 -22.65
N ILE A 154 7.52 -6.25 -21.48
CA ILE A 154 8.13 -5.94 -20.20
C ILE A 154 9.42 -6.76 -20.15
N LEU A 155 10.58 -6.10 -20.22
CA LEU A 155 11.81 -6.78 -19.92
C LEU A 155 11.85 -6.93 -18.39
N GLU A 156 11.21 -7.99 -17.87
CA GLU A 156 11.35 -8.35 -16.47
C GLU A 156 12.82 -8.71 -16.23
N VAL A 157 13.55 -7.76 -15.67
CA VAL A 157 14.94 -7.95 -15.31
C VAL A 157 14.99 -8.80 -14.05
N LYS A 158 15.61 -9.97 -14.16
CA LYS A 158 15.80 -10.89 -13.02
C LYS A 158 16.71 -10.32 -11.93
N ASN A 159 17.54 -9.32 -12.26
CA ASN A 159 18.57 -8.75 -11.41
C ASN A 159 18.43 -7.22 -11.29
N PHE A 160 17.48 -6.76 -10.47
CA PHE A 160 17.41 -5.38 -9.98
C PHE A 160 17.66 -5.41 -8.48
N HIS A 161 18.79 -4.83 -8.04
CA HIS A 161 19.13 -4.73 -6.63
C HIS A 161 19.04 -3.27 -6.20
N LEU A 162 18.39 -3.03 -5.07
CA LEU A 162 18.17 -1.70 -4.53
C LEU A 162 18.54 -1.70 -3.06
N LYS A 163 19.39 -0.76 -2.67
CA LYS A 163 19.86 -0.61 -1.30
C LYS A 163 19.89 0.85 -0.91
N PHE A 164 19.38 1.14 0.27
CA PHE A 164 19.50 2.45 0.90
C PHE A 164 20.08 2.27 2.30
N LYS A 165 21.20 2.93 2.59
CA LYS A 165 21.85 2.83 3.90
C LYS A 165 22.78 4.03 4.13
N ASN A 166 22.79 4.55 5.36
CA ASN A 166 23.59 5.69 5.79
C ASN A 166 23.38 6.92 4.88
N GLY A 167 22.13 7.18 4.46
CA GLY A 167 21.79 8.23 3.50
C GLY A 167 22.21 7.96 2.05
N HIS A 168 22.85 6.83 1.76
CA HIS A 168 23.35 6.49 0.44
C HIS A 168 22.43 5.50 -0.29
N LEU A 169 22.00 5.88 -1.47
CA LEU A 169 21.24 5.07 -2.42
C LEU A 169 22.20 4.38 -3.39
N LEU A 170 22.04 3.07 -3.53
CA LEU A 170 22.67 2.26 -4.57
C LEU A 170 21.58 1.44 -5.28
N ALA A 171 21.47 1.61 -6.59
CA ALA A 171 20.61 0.80 -7.44
C ALA A 171 21.45 0.16 -8.56
N ASP A 172 21.44 -1.17 -8.61
CA ASP A 172 22.13 -1.97 -9.61
C ASP A 172 21.12 -2.69 -10.50
N ILE A 173 21.36 -2.64 -11.80
CA ILE A 173 20.52 -3.34 -12.76
C ILE A 173 21.35 -3.94 -13.89
N ILE A 174 21.01 -5.17 -14.29
CA ILE A 174 21.63 -5.82 -15.45
C ILE A 174 20.64 -5.83 -16.61
N LEU A 175 21.00 -5.18 -17.71
CA LEU A 175 20.18 -5.03 -18.90
C LEU A 175 20.91 -5.54 -20.13
N PRO A 176 20.17 -6.01 -21.16
CA PRO A 176 20.78 -6.33 -22.45
C PRO A 176 21.45 -5.08 -23.04
N GLN A 177 22.50 -5.24 -23.83
CA GLN A 177 23.18 -4.11 -24.49
C GLN A 177 23.25 -4.33 -26.01
N ASP A 178 23.09 -3.24 -26.75
CA ASP A 178 23.58 -3.09 -28.13
C ASP A 178 24.45 -1.83 -28.26
N ASN A 179 25.07 -1.64 -29.43
CA ASN A 179 25.99 -0.52 -29.68
C ASN A 179 25.37 0.87 -29.49
N ASN A 180 24.03 0.98 -29.54
CA ASN A 180 23.29 2.24 -29.41
C ASN A 180 22.58 2.37 -28.06
N SER A 181 22.83 1.47 -27.11
CA SER A 181 22.09 1.46 -25.87
C SER A 181 22.44 2.66 -25.00
N LYS A 182 21.41 3.36 -24.53
CA LYS A 182 21.54 4.49 -23.59
C LYS A 182 20.56 4.31 -22.45
N ILE A 183 20.99 4.57 -21.21
CA ILE A 183 20.11 4.47 -20.05
C ILE A 183 19.93 5.83 -19.40
N GLU A 184 18.69 6.07 -18.99
CA GLU A 184 18.26 7.23 -18.23
C GLU A 184 17.56 6.73 -16.96
N TYR A 185 17.75 7.45 -15.85
CA TYR A 185 17.00 7.23 -14.62
C TYR A 185 16.04 8.40 -14.39
N LEU A 186 14.93 8.10 -13.75
CA LEU A 186 13.94 9.07 -13.32
C LEU A 186 13.81 9.00 -11.80
N LEU A 187 13.94 10.15 -11.17
CA LEU A 187 13.55 10.37 -9.77
C LEU A 187 12.37 11.33 -9.72
N PRO A 188 11.42 11.15 -8.78
CA PRO A 188 10.39 12.15 -8.56
C PRO A 188 11.03 13.51 -8.26
N SER A 189 10.52 14.58 -8.86
CA SER A 189 10.93 15.97 -8.65
C SER A 189 11.07 16.35 -7.17
N ARG A 190 10.15 15.87 -6.31
CA ARG A 190 10.20 16.12 -4.86
C ARG A 190 11.37 15.44 -4.15
N ILE A 191 11.91 14.36 -4.72
CA ILE A 191 13.11 13.68 -4.24
C ILE A 191 14.38 14.36 -4.75
N ARG A 192 14.38 14.83 -6.00
CA ARG A 192 15.58 15.38 -6.66
C ARG A 192 16.25 16.50 -5.87
N LYS A 193 15.48 17.37 -5.21
CA LYS A 193 16.04 18.48 -4.41
C LYS A 193 16.85 18.02 -3.19
N TYR A 194 16.67 16.78 -2.75
CA TYR A 194 17.41 16.18 -1.64
C TYR A 194 18.48 15.20 -2.11
N ALA A 195 18.62 14.99 -3.43
CA ALA A 195 19.60 14.09 -4.00
C ALA A 195 20.87 14.87 -4.40
N SER A 196 22.03 14.40 -3.96
CA SER A 196 23.35 14.92 -4.34
C SER A 196 24.28 13.78 -4.79
N ASP A 197 25.44 14.16 -5.35
CA ASP A 197 26.50 13.23 -5.75
C ASP A 197 26.01 12.09 -6.66
N LEU A 198 25.08 12.44 -7.54
CA LEU A 198 24.42 11.53 -8.45
C LEU A 198 25.42 10.99 -9.47
N LYS A 199 25.78 9.72 -9.33
CA LYS A 199 26.72 9.04 -10.21
C LYS A 199 26.01 7.93 -10.95
N PHE A 200 26.30 7.85 -12.24
CA PHE A 200 25.84 6.77 -13.07
C PHE A 200 27.04 6.12 -13.74
N SER A 201 27.23 4.83 -13.47
CA SER A 201 28.32 4.05 -14.05
C SER A 201 27.77 2.80 -14.72
N HIS A 202 28.58 2.24 -15.61
CA HIS A 202 28.23 1.00 -16.30
C HIS A 202 29.45 0.12 -16.46
N HIS A 203 29.23 -1.19 -16.35
CA HIS A 203 30.25 -2.20 -16.51
C HIS A 203 29.74 -3.31 -17.41
N LYS A 204 30.49 -3.63 -18.48
CA LYS A 204 30.13 -4.71 -19.39
C LYS A 204 30.26 -6.05 -18.66
N THR A 205 29.15 -6.77 -18.50
CA THR A 205 29.14 -8.09 -17.84
C THR A 205 29.46 -9.21 -18.83
N ASN A 206 28.97 -9.10 -20.06
CA ASN A 206 29.37 -9.95 -21.20
C ASN A 206 29.02 -9.24 -22.52
N ASP A 207 29.18 -9.92 -23.66
CA ASP A 207 28.91 -9.34 -24.98
C ASP A 207 27.47 -8.89 -25.23
N ASN A 208 26.51 -9.38 -24.42
CA ASN A 208 25.09 -9.12 -24.60
C ASN A 208 24.45 -8.39 -23.41
N SER A 209 25.21 -8.05 -22.36
CA SER A 209 24.66 -7.43 -21.14
C SER A 209 25.62 -6.46 -20.47
N VAL A 210 25.03 -5.45 -19.83
CA VAL A 210 25.71 -4.44 -19.04
C VAL A 210 25.04 -4.31 -17.69
N GLN A 211 25.85 -4.23 -16.66
CA GLN A 211 25.42 -3.76 -15.35
C GLN A 211 25.50 -2.24 -15.31
N TYR A 212 24.40 -1.62 -14.92
CA TYR A 212 24.30 -0.18 -14.68
C TYR A 212 24.12 0.04 -13.18
N THR A 213 24.85 1.01 -12.66
CA THR A 213 24.84 1.36 -11.25
C THR A 213 24.50 2.84 -11.11
N LEU A 214 23.44 3.11 -10.36
CA LEU A 214 23.04 4.45 -9.94
C LEU A 214 23.38 4.61 -8.46
N GLU A 215 24.17 5.64 -8.16
CA GLU A 215 24.51 6.05 -6.81
C GLU A 215 24.02 7.47 -6.57
N ALA A 216 23.47 7.73 -5.39
CA ALA A 216 23.13 9.08 -4.95
C ALA A 216 23.17 9.17 -3.43
N ASN A 217 23.50 10.36 -2.92
CA ASN A 217 23.26 10.68 -1.52
C ASN A 217 21.89 11.35 -1.40
N ILE A 218 21.07 10.88 -0.47
CA ILE A 218 19.79 11.51 -0.13
C ILE A 218 19.95 12.20 1.21
N SER A 219 19.62 13.49 1.31
CA SER A 219 19.70 14.23 2.57
C SER A 219 18.63 13.78 3.55
N HIS A 220 18.99 13.72 4.84
CA HIS A 220 18.05 13.51 5.95
C HIS A 220 16.98 14.61 6.03
N ASP A 221 17.25 15.79 5.46
CA ASP A 221 16.32 16.93 5.44
C ASP A 221 14.97 16.59 4.79
N ILE A 222 14.92 15.58 3.92
CA ILE A 222 13.66 15.10 3.34
C ILE A 222 12.64 14.65 4.40
N LEU A 223 13.10 14.09 5.51
CA LEU A 223 12.23 13.69 6.61
C LEU A 223 11.89 14.88 7.51
N LEU A 224 12.89 15.72 7.81
CA LEU A 224 12.76 16.86 8.73
C LEU A 224 11.83 17.95 8.17
N GLU A 225 12.07 18.40 6.94
CA GLU A 225 11.29 19.47 6.31
C GLU A 225 9.84 19.07 6.04
N ASN A 226 9.61 17.80 5.71
CA ASN A 226 8.25 17.27 5.48
C ASN A 226 7.57 16.82 6.78
N ASN A 227 8.27 16.85 7.92
CA ASN A 227 7.78 16.42 9.21
C ASN A 227 7.25 14.97 9.19
N VAL A 228 7.99 14.05 8.57
CA VAL A 228 7.62 12.62 8.41
C VAL A 228 8.62 11.66 9.05
N ASP A 229 8.15 10.49 9.44
CA ASP A 229 8.97 9.43 10.05
C ASP A 229 9.63 8.54 8.99
N SER A 230 9.00 8.42 7.82
CA SER A 230 9.52 7.69 6.67
C SER A 230 8.96 8.21 5.35
N ILE A 231 9.66 7.87 4.27
CA ILE A 231 9.19 8.06 2.90
C ILE A 231 9.36 6.77 2.10
N THR A 232 8.63 6.66 1.01
CA THR A 232 8.92 5.70 -0.07
C THR A 232 8.90 6.44 -1.39
N PHE A 233 9.84 6.15 -2.29
CA PHE A 233 9.81 6.74 -3.63
C PHE A 233 10.18 5.75 -4.72
N ASP A 234 9.64 5.99 -5.92
CA ASP A 234 10.00 5.22 -7.11
C ASP A 234 11.33 5.70 -7.72
N ILE A 235 12.09 4.78 -8.28
CA ILE A 235 13.13 5.06 -9.28
C ILE A 235 12.67 4.43 -10.59
N GLY A 236 12.52 5.25 -11.63
CA GLY A 236 12.23 4.79 -12.98
C GLY A 236 13.52 4.58 -13.78
N ILE A 237 13.58 3.56 -14.62
CA ILE A 237 14.71 3.33 -15.55
C ILE A 237 14.18 3.21 -16.98
N ILE A 238 14.83 3.95 -17.87
CA ILE A 238 14.58 3.98 -19.32
C ILE A 238 15.83 3.50 -20.03
N GLN A 239 15.68 2.63 -21.01
CA GLN A 239 16.73 2.12 -21.87
C GLN A 239 16.39 2.35 -23.34
N ASN A 240 17.24 3.03 -24.09
CA ASN A 240 17.27 2.88 -25.54
C ASN A 240 17.97 1.57 -25.91
N TYR A 241 17.38 0.73 -26.76
CA TYR A 241 17.95 -0.54 -27.23
C TYR A 241 17.33 -0.90 -28.59
N LYS A 242 18.16 -1.29 -29.56
CA LYS A 242 17.79 -1.60 -30.96
C LYS A 242 17.01 -0.50 -31.65
N ASN A 243 17.44 0.76 -31.45
CA ASN A 243 16.80 1.98 -31.95
C ASN A 243 15.38 2.24 -31.39
N ASN A 244 14.99 1.55 -30.31
CA ASN A 244 13.72 1.74 -29.61
C ASN A 244 13.98 2.24 -28.18
N ARG A 245 13.07 3.04 -27.61
CA ARG A 245 13.16 3.53 -26.22
C ARG A 245 12.25 2.69 -25.33
N TRP A 246 12.84 1.82 -24.53
CA TRP A 246 12.23 0.90 -23.59
C TRP A 246 12.18 1.54 -22.20
N PHE A 247 11.02 1.99 -21.74
CA PHE A 247 10.82 2.31 -20.33
C PHE A 247 10.19 1.13 -19.66
N LEU A 248 10.65 0.63 -18.49
CA LEU A 248 9.69 -0.14 -17.69
C LEU A 248 10.01 -0.50 -16.23
N ILE A 249 11.12 -0.09 -15.64
CA ILE A 249 11.49 -0.63 -14.32
C ILE A 249 11.29 0.43 -13.24
N LYS A 250 10.33 0.16 -12.35
CA LYS A 250 10.05 0.96 -11.15
C LYS A 250 10.53 0.20 -9.93
N GLY A 251 11.57 0.72 -9.27
CA GLY A 251 12.02 0.24 -7.96
C GLY A 251 11.48 1.12 -6.85
N LYS A 252 11.00 0.55 -5.74
CA LYS A 252 10.55 1.31 -4.56
C LYS A 252 11.66 1.40 -3.52
N VAL A 253 12.07 2.61 -3.17
CA VAL A 253 13.07 2.89 -2.13
C VAL A 253 12.35 3.26 -0.84
N PRO A 254 12.30 2.37 0.17
CA PRO A 254 11.89 2.77 1.51
C PRO A 254 13.04 3.53 2.19
N VAL A 255 12.72 4.63 2.85
CA VAL A 255 13.66 5.43 3.64
C VAL A 255 13.02 5.80 4.97
N ALA A 256 13.65 5.39 6.07
CA ALA A 256 13.26 5.73 7.43
C ALA A 256 14.38 6.50 8.14
N ALA A 257 14.06 7.16 9.26
CA ALA A 257 15.03 7.90 10.06
C ALA A 257 16.23 7.05 10.53
N SER A 258 16.04 5.73 10.71
CA SER A 258 17.12 4.81 11.05
C SER A 258 18.17 4.65 9.95
N ASP A 259 17.80 4.91 8.69
CA ASP A 259 18.65 4.65 7.54
C ASP A 259 19.69 5.75 7.29
N PHE A 260 19.71 6.78 8.13
CA PHE A 260 20.69 7.87 8.12
C PHE A 260 21.78 7.73 9.21
N LYS A 261 21.77 6.63 9.97
CA LYS A 261 22.70 6.37 11.08
C LYS A 261 23.81 5.40 10.71
#